data_AF-A0A0E3WUR3-F1
#
_entry.id   AF-A0A0E3WUR3-F1
#
_cell.length_a   1.000
_cell.length_b   1.000
_cell.length_c   1.000
_cell.angle_alpha   90.00
_cell.angle_beta   90.00
_cell.angle_gamma   90.00
#
_symmetry.space_group_name_H-M   'P 1'
#
loop_
_entity.id
_entity.type
_entity.pdbx_description
1 polymer ?
#
loop_
_entity_poly.entity_id
_entity_poly.type
_entity_poly.pdbx_seq_one_letter_code
_entity_poly.pdbx_strand_id
1 'polypeptide(L)'
;MLLITFLIYYILRTETIAAEKDIFGPDKHCKEKNGFEYKLEVSDNGKGIPKEIDFENSDFLGFQLVNLLVEQIDGEIEPKRDKGTQFVIGFSVE
;
A
#
# COMPACT_ATOMS: atom_id res chain seq x y z
N MET A 1 15.38 5.49 -8.48
CA MET A 1 15.36 4.05 -8.80
C MET A 1 16.01 3.22 -7.70
N LEU A 2 17.35 3.17 -7.54
CA LEU A 2 18.00 2.36 -6.49
C LEU A 2 17.55 2.64 -5.04
N LEU A 3 17.46 3.92 -4.62
CA LEU A 3 17.10 4.28 -3.24
C LEU A 3 15.69 3.83 -2.82
N ILE A 4 14.73 3.80 -3.76
CA ILE A 4 13.35 3.43 -3.43
C ILE A 4 13.19 1.91 -3.42
N THR A 5 13.88 1.20 -4.32
CA THR A 5 14.01 -0.26 -4.24
C THR A 5 14.61 -0.71 -2.89
N PHE A 6 15.61 0.02 -2.37
CA PHE A 6 16.16 -0.26 -1.03
C PHE A 6 15.15 0.00 0.10
N LEU A 7 14.31 1.03 -0.03
CA LEU A 7 13.29 1.35 0.96
C LEU A 7 12.17 0.29 0.98
N ILE A 8 11.70 -0.14 -0.20
CA ILE A 8 10.73 -1.22 -0.35
C ILE A 8 11.30 -2.53 0.19
N TYR A 9 12.54 -2.89 -0.20
CA TYR A 9 13.23 -4.06 0.35
C TYR A 9 13.36 -4.00 1.88
N TYR A 10 13.67 -2.83 2.44
CA TYR A 10 13.76 -2.66 3.89
C TYR A 10 12.39 -2.83 4.57
N ILE A 11 11.33 -2.22 4.03
CA ILE A 11 9.96 -2.35 4.54
C ILE A 11 9.50 -3.82 4.50
N LEU A 12 9.66 -4.49 3.36
CA LEU A 12 9.33 -5.91 3.20
C LEU A 12 10.15 -6.81 4.12
N ARG A 13 11.45 -6.52 4.29
CA ARG A 13 12.32 -7.25 5.24
C ARG A 13 11.85 -7.04 6.69
N THR A 14 11.40 -5.84 7.06
CA THR A 14 10.89 -5.60 8.42
C THR A 14 9.57 -6.32 8.69
N GLU A 15 8.71 -6.50 7.68
CA GLU A 15 7.53 -7.35 7.82
C GLU A 15 7.87 -8.84 7.88
N THR A 16 8.93 -9.29 7.20
CA THR A 16 9.39 -10.69 7.32
C THR A 16 9.85 -11.04 8.75
N ILE A 17 10.34 -10.05 9.51
CA ILE A 17 10.81 -10.23 10.90
C ILE A 17 9.64 -10.11 11.90
N ALA A 18 8.59 -9.37 11.56
CA ALA A 18 7.35 -9.31 12.36
C ALA A 18 6.42 -10.51 12.12
N ALA A 19 6.49 -11.14 10.95
CA ALA A 19 5.65 -12.28 10.57
C ALA A 19 6.09 -13.64 11.14
N GLU A 20 7.21 -13.72 11.88
CA GLU A 20 7.63 -15.00 12.49
C GLU A 20 6.89 -15.34 13.79
N LYS A 21 6.03 -14.44 14.30
CA LYS A 21 5.15 -14.74 15.43
C LYS A 21 3.75 -14.24 15.15
N ASP A 22 2.91 -15.23 14.86
CA ASP A 22 1.46 -15.21 14.82
C ASP A 22 0.84 -15.04 13.41
N ILE A 23 0.25 -16.16 12.95
CA ILE A 23 -0.85 -16.28 11.97
C ILE A 23 -0.46 -16.40 10.49
N PHE A 24 0.32 -17.42 10.12
CA PHE A 24 0.15 -18.04 8.79
C PHE A 24 -0.09 -19.54 8.95
N GLY A 25 -1.35 -19.90 9.23
CA GLY A 25 -1.86 -21.18 8.74
C GLY A 25 -1.81 -21.17 7.21
N PRO A 26 -1.70 -22.32 6.53
CA PRO A 26 -1.70 -22.39 5.07
C PRO A 26 -3.12 -22.12 4.53
N ASP A 27 -3.61 -20.90 4.72
CA ASP A 27 -4.87 -20.44 4.17
C ASP A 27 -4.64 -20.05 2.71
N LYS A 28 -4.79 -21.09 1.88
CA LYS A 28 -5.45 -21.08 0.57
C LYS A 28 -5.58 -19.70 -0.06
N HIS A 29 -4.59 -19.35 -0.90
CA HIS A 29 -4.73 -18.49 -2.08
C HIS A 29 -5.86 -17.45 -1.97
N CYS A 30 -5.67 -16.45 -1.11
CA CYS A 30 -6.52 -15.29 -1.05
C CYS A 30 -6.25 -14.42 -2.27
N LYS A 31 -6.72 -14.85 -3.45
CA LYS A 31 -6.94 -13.92 -4.54
C LYS A 31 -8.09 -13.03 -4.13
N GLU A 32 -7.76 -11.86 -3.58
CA GLU A 32 -8.72 -10.75 -3.54
C GLU A 32 -9.17 -10.42 -4.97
N LYS A 33 -10.30 -9.70 -5.10
CA LYS A 33 -11.02 -9.44 -6.36
C LYS A 33 -10.16 -8.96 -7.54
N ASN A 34 -8.95 -8.44 -7.30
CA ASN A 34 -8.05 -7.90 -8.31
C ASN A 34 -6.88 -8.84 -8.68
N GLY A 35 -6.75 -10.01 -8.04
CA GLY A 35 -5.74 -11.02 -8.39
C GLY A 35 -4.34 -10.78 -7.82
N PHE A 36 -4.15 -9.76 -6.99
CA PHE A 36 -2.89 -9.49 -6.27
C PHE A 36 -2.62 -10.51 -5.16
N GLU A 37 -1.34 -10.85 -4.96
CA GLU A 37 -0.90 -11.79 -3.92
C GLU A 37 -0.72 -11.13 -2.55
N TYR A 38 -0.37 -9.84 -2.54
CA TYR A 38 -0.12 -9.06 -1.34
C TYR A 38 -1.01 -7.83 -1.30
N LYS A 39 -1.31 -7.40 -0.07
CA LYS A 39 -2.10 -6.20 0.20
C LYS A 39 -1.53 -5.44 1.39
N LEU A 40 -1.25 -4.16 1.17
CA LEU A 40 -0.76 -3.22 2.16
C LEU A 40 -1.86 -2.19 2.46
N GLU A 41 -2.31 -2.14 3.71
CA GLU A 41 -3.27 -1.12 4.17
C GLU A 41 -2.57 -0.11 5.08
N VAL A 42 -2.54 1.16 4.67
CA VAL A 42 -1.98 2.26 5.46
C VAL A 42 -3.11 3.19 5.85
N SER A 43 -3.30 3.41 7.15
CA SER A 43 -4.41 4.25 7.66
C SER A 43 -3.93 5.28 8.68
N ASP A 44 -4.50 6.48 8.61
CA ASP A 44 -4.46 7.49 9.67
C ASP A 44 -5.86 7.69 10.28
N ASN A 45 -5.91 8.17 11.52
CA ASN A 45 -7.14 8.52 12.24
C ASN A 45 -7.40 10.03 12.28
N GLY A 46 -6.84 10.77 11.32
CA GLY A 46 -6.97 12.21 11.21
C GLY A 46 -8.32 12.64 10.66
N LYS A 47 -8.39 13.87 10.17
CA LYS A 47 -9.63 14.42 9.59
C LYS A 47 -9.95 13.85 8.19
N GLY A 48 -9.05 13.07 7.62
CA GLY A 48 -9.14 12.55 6.26
C GLY A 48 -8.84 13.61 5.19
N ILE A 49 -8.79 13.15 3.95
CA ILE A 49 -8.60 14.00 2.78
C ILE A 49 -9.98 14.56 2.36
N PRO A 50 -10.13 15.89 2.20
CA PRO A 50 -11.33 16.50 1.64
C PRO A 50 -11.72 15.86 0.30
N LYS A 51 -13.04 15.72 0.05
CA LYS A 51 -13.55 15.07 -1.18
C LYS A 51 -13.25 15.87 -2.44
N GLU A 52 -12.98 17.16 -2.27
CA GLU A 52 -12.65 18.11 -3.33
C GLU A 52 -11.21 17.93 -3.84
N ILE A 53 -10.36 17.21 -3.09
CA ILE A 53 -9.01 16.88 -3.52
C ILE A 53 -9.05 15.60 -4.35
N ASP A 54 -8.82 15.78 -5.64
CA ASP A 54 -8.55 14.70 -6.57
C ASP A 54 -7.20 14.06 -6.22
N PHE A 55 -7.23 12.78 -5.87
CA PHE A 55 -6.02 12.03 -5.49
C PHE A 55 -5.18 11.65 -6.71
N GLU A 56 -5.83 11.34 -7.83
CA GLU A 56 -5.16 10.93 -9.05
C GLU A 56 -4.43 12.11 -9.71
N ASN A 57 -5.00 13.31 -9.59
CA ASN A 57 -4.48 14.53 -10.21
C ASN A 57 -3.96 15.58 -9.21
N SER A 58 -3.66 15.17 -7.97
CA SER A 58 -3.23 16.12 -6.93
C SER A 58 -1.79 16.59 -7.14
N ASP A 59 -1.58 17.91 -7.07
CA ASP A 59 -0.25 18.53 -6.99
C ASP A 59 0.41 18.42 -5.61
N PHE A 60 -0.23 17.77 -4.63
CA PHE A 60 0.35 17.56 -3.31
C PHE A 60 1.48 16.51 -3.39
N LEU A 61 2.70 16.94 -3.02
CA LEU A 61 3.90 16.12 -3.02
C LEU A 61 3.74 14.76 -2.30
N GLY A 62 2.94 14.74 -1.22
CA GLY A 62 2.66 13.51 -0.48
C GLY A 62 1.94 12.45 -1.32
N PHE A 63 1.01 12.84 -2.19
CA PHE A 63 0.28 11.89 -3.05
C PHE A 63 1.08 11.52 -4.29
N GLN A 64 1.85 12.46 -4.83
CA GLN A 64 2.83 12.15 -5.88
C GLN A 64 3.82 11.08 -5.41
N LEU A 65 4.29 11.15 -4.16
CA LEU A 65 5.19 10.14 -3.59
C LEU A 65 4.50 8.77 -3.47
N VAL A 66 3.25 8.74 -3.01
CA VAL A 66 2.49 7.48 -2.90
C VAL A 66 2.26 6.86 -4.29
N ASN A 67 1.87 7.64 -5.29
CA ASN A 67 1.67 7.16 -6.66
C ASN A 67 2.97 6.59 -7.24
N LEU A 68 4.10 7.29 -7.07
CA LEU A 68 5.42 6.82 -7.52
C LEU A 68 5.86 5.51 -6.84
N LEU A 69 5.46 5.28 -5.58
CA LEU A 69 5.78 4.04 -4.86
C LEU A 69 4.94 2.86 -5.37
N VAL A 70 3.66 3.11 -5.67
CA VAL A 70 2.73 2.11 -6.19
C VAL A 70 3.12 1.69 -7.61
N GLU A 71 3.48 2.66 -8.47
CA GLU A 71 3.98 2.41 -9.83
C GLU A 71 5.24 1.54 -9.83
N GLN A 72 6.12 1.67 -8.83
CA GLN A 72 7.38 0.93 -8.78
C GLN A 72 7.25 -0.54 -8.40
N ILE A 73 6.11 -0.93 -7.84
CA ILE A 73 5.81 -2.31 -7.48
C ILE A 73 4.72 -2.92 -8.37
N ASP A 74 4.44 -2.28 -9.52
CA ASP A 74 3.37 -2.63 -10.44
C ASP A 74 2.03 -2.90 -9.71
N GLY A 75 1.76 -2.05 -8.70
CA GLY A 75 0.60 -2.18 -7.83
C GLY A 75 -0.58 -1.30 -8.24
N GLU A 76 -1.72 -1.55 -7.62
CA GLU A 76 -2.91 -0.70 -7.68
C GLU A 76 -3.19 -0.08 -6.31
N ILE A 77 -3.63 1.19 -6.28
CA ILE A 77 -4.00 1.90 -5.05
C ILE A 77 -5.47 2.31 -5.05
N GLU A 78 -6.16 2.04 -3.94
CA GLU A 78 -7.53 2.49 -3.66
C GLU A 78 -7.53 3.40 -2.42
N PRO A 79 -7.77 4.72 -2.57
CA PRO A 79 -7.93 5.63 -1.44
C PRO A 79 -9.34 5.55 -0.85
N LYS A 80 -9.44 5.31 0.47
CA LYS A 80 -10.67 5.28 1.26
C LYS A 80 -10.74 6.44 2.25
N ARG A 81 -11.94 7.02 2.41
CA ARG A 81 -12.19 8.28 3.14
C ARG A 81 -13.29 8.15 4.20
N ASP A 82 -13.24 7.10 5.03
CA ASP A 82 -14.30 6.84 6.02
C ASP A 82 -14.04 7.50 7.39
N LYS A 83 -12.92 7.15 8.05
CA LYS A 83 -12.58 7.63 9.41
C LYS A 83 -11.11 8.06 9.49
N GLY A 84 -10.77 9.07 8.71
CA GLY A 84 -9.39 9.46 8.42
C GLY A 84 -9.04 9.15 6.97
N THR A 85 -7.76 8.98 6.68
CA THR A 85 -7.30 8.56 5.35
C THR A 85 -6.87 7.10 5.41
N GLN A 86 -7.33 6.30 4.47
CA GLN A 86 -6.81 4.94 4.28
C GLN A 86 -6.38 4.77 2.82
N PHE A 87 -5.22 4.15 2.62
CA PHE A 87 -4.72 3.70 1.33
C PHE A 87 -4.65 2.18 1.35
N VAL A 88 -5.27 1.55 0.38
CA VAL A 88 -5.17 0.11 0.15
C VAL A 88 -4.35 -0.10 -1.11
N ILE A 89 -3.21 -0.76 -0.99
CA ILE A 89 -2.30 -1.03 -2.11
C ILE A 89 -2.27 -2.54 -2.35
N GLY A 90 -2.67 -2.98 -3.53
CA GLY A 90 -2.55 -4.37 -3.99
C GLY A 90 -1.34 -4.51 -4.91
N PHE A 91 -0.52 -5.54 -4.71
CA PHE A 91 0.62 -5.83 -5.58
C PHE A 91 0.97 -7.32 -5.56
N SER A 92 1.73 -7.76 -6.56
CA SER A 92 2.27 -9.13 -6.66
C SER A 92 3.78 -9.06 -6.69
N VAL A 93 4.46 -10.09 -6.15
CA VAL A 93 5.92 -10.18 -6.18
C VAL A 93 6.29 -11.28 -7.16
N GLU A 94 6.89 -10.92 -8.29
CA GLU A 94 7.56 -11.88 -9.20
C GLU A 94 8.99 -12.20 -8.73
#